data_AF-A0A2E7CPA3-F1
#
_entry.id   AF-A0A2E7CPA3-F1
#
_cell.length_a   1.000
_cell.length_b   1.000
_cell.length_c   1.000
_cell.angle_alpha   90.00
_cell.angle_beta   90.00
_cell.angle_gamma   90.00
#
_symmetry.space_group_name_H-M   'P 1'
#
loop_
_entity.id
_entity.type
_entity.pdbx_description
1 polymer ?
#
loop_
_entity_poly.entity_id
_entity_poly.type
_entity_poly.pdbx_seq_one_letter_code
_entity_poly.pdbx_strand_id
1 'polypeptide(L)'
;MTPYVYEICTRIHGHVAVLGLAVLLHPIISMHKQKRLRKGTRWSLWLSVFFVLGAYMMGLWIYPDYRTTVKPRLISHNIAIAYLFESKEHLAFCSVLAVCLGGFLALKTNRERDLKLARILLFWGWFCGVIVAVLGIIVAAA
;
A
#
# COMPACT_ATOMS: atom_id res chain seq x y z
N MET A 1 4.77 -19.42 12.41
CA MET A 1 4.19 -20.05 11.20
C MET A 1 5.12 -21.14 10.67
N THR A 2 4.69 -22.12 9.86
CA THR A 2 5.65 -23.04 9.22
C THR A 2 6.45 -22.29 8.14
N PRO A 3 7.73 -22.63 7.87
CA PRO A 3 8.55 -21.92 6.89
C PRO A 3 7.92 -21.85 5.49
N TYR A 4 7.29 -22.94 5.07
CA TYR A 4 6.59 -23.03 3.78
C TYR A 4 5.41 -22.04 3.68
N VAL A 5 4.58 -21.96 4.71
CA VAL A 5 3.45 -21.02 4.74
C VAL A 5 3.94 -19.57 4.75
N TYR A 6 5.03 -19.29 5.47
CA TYR A 6 5.67 -17.98 5.48
C TYR A 6 6.17 -17.51 4.13
N GLU A 7 6.81 -18.40 3.37
CA GLU A 7 7.30 -18.07 2.04
C GLU A 7 6.15 -17.79 1.08
N ILE A 8 5.09 -18.61 1.11
CA ILE A 8 3.89 -18.40 0.28
C ILE A 8 3.23 -17.07 0.62
N CYS A 9 3.00 -16.79 1.90
CA CYS A 9 2.42 -15.52 2.33
C CYS A 9 3.27 -14.33 1.86
N THR A 10 4.59 -14.39 2.03
CA THR A 10 5.48 -13.31 1.58
C THR A 10 5.37 -13.07 0.07
N ARG A 11 5.31 -14.14 -0.74
CA ARG A 11 5.14 -14.02 -2.19
C ARG A 11 3.77 -13.43 -2.54
N ILE A 12 2.68 -13.94 -1.95
CA ILE A 12 1.32 -13.42 -2.19
C ILE A 12 1.24 -11.94 -1.78
N HIS A 13 1.87 -11.54 -0.68
CA HIS A 13 1.87 -10.17 -0.17
C HIS A 13 2.40 -9.21 -1.23
N GLY A 14 3.56 -9.53 -1.82
CA GLY A 14 4.17 -8.71 -2.87
C GLY A 14 3.25 -8.57 -4.10
N HIS A 15 2.67 -9.67 -4.58
CA HIS A 15 1.80 -9.65 -5.76
C HIS A 15 0.52 -8.84 -5.51
N VAL A 16 -0.12 -9.04 -4.35
CA VAL A 16 -1.35 -8.30 -3.98
C VAL A 16 -1.05 -6.81 -3.81
N ALA A 17 0.10 -6.45 -3.22
CA ALA A 17 0.51 -5.06 -3.09
C ALA A 17 0.72 -4.40 -4.47
N VAL A 18 1.46 -5.04 -5.37
CA VAL A 18 1.71 -4.54 -6.74
C VAL A 18 0.41 -4.40 -7.50
N LEU A 19 -0.47 -5.40 -7.44
CA LEU A 19 -1.78 -5.35 -8.08
C LEU A 19 -2.64 -4.19 -7.52
N GLY A 20 -2.65 -4.01 -6.20
CA GLY A 20 -3.34 -2.90 -5.55
C GLY A 20 -2.87 -1.54 -6.05
N LEU A 21 -1.55 -1.34 -6.16
CA LEU A 21 -0.97 -0.10 -6.69
C LEU A 21 -1.30 0.12 -8.17
N ALA A 22 -1.28 -0.95 -8.98
CA ALA A 22 -1.64 -0.86 -10.40
C ALA A 22 -3.11 -0.47 -10.59
N VAL A 23 -4.02 -1.12 -9.86
CA VAL A 23 -5.47 -0.84 -9.93
C VAL A 23 -5.77 0.59 -9.43
N LEU A 24 -4.99 1.11 -8.48
CA LEU A 24 -5.14 2.46 -7.91
C LEU A 24 -4.82 3.59 -8.90
N LEU A 25 -4.01 3.34 -9.92
CA LEU A 25 -3.71 4.35 -10.95
C LEU A 25 -4.96 4.77 -11.72
N HIS A 26 -5.87 3.84 -12.01
CA HIS A 26 -7.06 4.12 -12.79
C HIS A 26 -8.00 5.16 -12.14
N PRO A 27 -8.38 5.10 -10.84
CA PRO A 27 -9.15 6.16 -10.23
C PRO A 27 -8.38 7.49 -10.13
N ILE A 28 -7.07 7.48 -9.89
CA ILE A 28 -6.24 8.71 -9.87
C ILE A 28 -6.35 9.45 -11.22
N ILE A 29 -6.21 8.74 -12.33
CA ILE A 29 -6.25 9.30 -13.68
C ILE A 29 -7.69 9.68 -14.07
N SER A 30 -8.64 8.77 -13.89
CA SER A 30 -10.02 8.95 -14.35
C SER A 30 -10.78 10.05 -13.59
N MET A 31 -10.42 10.32 -12.34
CA MET A 31 -11.00 11.42 -11.55
C MET A 31 -10.50 12.81 -11.99
N HIS A 32 -9.54 12.93 -12.91
CA HIS A 32 -8.98 14.23 -13.29
C HIS A 32 -9.99 15.13 -14.02
N LYS A 33 -10.87 14.56 -14.84
CA LYS A 33 -11.76 15.32 -15.75
C LYS A 33 -13.25 15.19 -15.41
N GLN A 34 -13.60 14.45 -14.36
CA GLN A 34 -14.98 14.01 -14.14
C GLN A 34 -15.61 14.70 -12.93
N LYS A 35 -16.77 15.33 -13.15
CA LYS A 35 -17.63 15.89 -12.10
C LYS A 35 -18.38 14.83 -11.29
N ARG A 36 -18.39 13.58 -11.77
CA ARG A 36 -19.05 12.42 -11.14
C ARG A 36 -18.29 11.14 -11.46
N LEU A 37 -18.16 10.24 -10.48
CA LEU A 37 -17.52 8.95 -10.66
C LEU A 37 -18.33 8.01 -11.55
N ARG A 38 -17.73 7.55 -12.65
CA ARG A 38 -18.27 6.46 -13.47
C ARG A 38 -18.27 5.13 -12.71
N LYS A 39 -19.16 4.21 -13.11
CA LYS A 39 -19.27 2.86 -12.52
C LYS A 39 -17.93 2.11 -12.52
N GLY A 40 -17.18 2.16 -13.62
CA GLY A 40 -15.85 1.55 -13.72
C GLY A 40 -14.83 2.14 -12.74
N THR A 41 -14.81 3.47 -12.58
CA THR A 41 -13.94 4.13 -11.60
C THR A 41 -14.28 3.72 -10.16
N ARG A 42 -15.57 3.60 -9.83
CA ARG A 42 -16.02 3.14 -8.51
C ARG A 42 -15.57 1.73 -8.20
N TRP A 43 -15.70 0.81 -9.16
CA TRP A 43 -15.23 -0.57 -9.00
C TRP A 43 -13.72 -0.65 -8.83
N SER A 44 -12.98 0.06 -9.67
CA SER A 44 -11.53 0.15 -9.57
C SER A 44 -11.09 0.68 -8.20
N LEU A 45 -11.79 1.68 -7.67
CA LEU A 45 -11.51 2.26 -6.37
C LEU A 45 -11.73 1.26 -5.23
N TRP A 46 -12.88 0.56 -5.23
CA TRP A 46 -13.14 -0.51 -4.26
C TRP A 46 -12.07 -1.60 -4.31
N LEU A 47 -11.69 -2.02 -5.52
CA LEU A 47 -10.68 -3.05 -5.73
C LEU A 47 -9.28 -2.59 -5.26
N SER A 48 -8.95 -1.31 -5.47
CA SER A 48 -7.71 -0.70 -4.97
C SER A 48 -7.66 -0.72 -3.44
N VAL A 49 -8.74 -0.26 -2.79
CA VAL A 49 -8.85 -0.27 -1.32
C VAL A 49 -8.72 -1.70 -0.80
N PHE A 50 -9.44 -2.65 -1.41
CA PHE A 50 -9.41 -4.06 -1.02
C PHE A 50 -7.99 -4.64 -1.10
N PHE A 51 -7.29 -4.48 -2.23
CA PHE A 51 -5.95 -5.05 -2.38
C PHE A 51 -4.90 -4.35 -1.52
N VAL A 52 -4.91 -3.02 -1.43
CA VAL A 52 -3.94 -2.28 -0.61
C VAL A 52 -4.14 -2.59 0.88
N LEU A 53 -5.39 -2.57 1.36
CA LEU A 53 -5.70 -2.91 2.75
C LEU A 53 -5.41 -4.39 3.02
N GLY A 54 -5.77 -5.29 2.10
CA GLY A 54 -5.50 -6.72 2.22
C GLY A 54 -4.01 -7.02 2.30
N ALA A 55 -3.19 -6.40 1.45
CA ALA A 55 -1.73 -6.52 1.50
C ALA A 55 -1.19 -6.05 2.86
N TYR A 56 -1.68 -4.91 3.37
CA TYR A 56 -1.25 -4.38 4.67
C TYR A 56 -1.66 -5.29 5.84
N MET A 57 -2.90 -5.79 5.86
CA MET A 57 -3.36 -6.74 6.87
C MET A 57 -2.52 -8.03 6.84
N MET A 58 -2.19 -8.53 5.65
CA MET A 58 -1.33 -9.69 5.53
C MET A 58 0.11 -9.40 5.99
N GLY A 59 0.60 -8.19 5.72
CA GLY A 59 1.86 -7.66 6.26
C GLY A 59 1.88 -7.68 7.78
N LEU A 60 0.82 -7.19 8.44
CA LEU A 60 0.67 -7.25 9.90
C LEU A 60 0.65 -8.68 10.44
N TRP A 61 0.05 -9.61 9.70
CA TRP A 61 -0.01 -11.01 10.11
C TRP A 61 1.36 -11.70 10.06
N ILE A 62 2.15 -11.45 9.03
CA ILE A 62 3.53 -11.98 8.93
C ILE A 62 4.53 -11.21 9.80
N TYR A 63 4.13 -10.04 10.32
CA TYR A 63 5.02 -9.09 10.96
C TYR A 63 5.76 -9.60 12.20
N PRO A 64 5.14 -10.31 13.16
CA PRO A 64 5.83 -10.75 14.36
C PRO A 64 6.98 -11.72 14.06
N ASP A 65 6.74 -12.69 13.18
CA ASP A 65 7.74 -13.67 12.75
C ASP A 65 8.86 -12.99 11.94
N TYR A 66 8.50 -12.06 11.05
CA TYR A 66 9.47 -11.28 10.28
C TYR A 66 10.35 -10.41 11.17
N ARG A 67 9.76 -9.68 12.13
CA ARG A 67 10.47 -8.70 12.97
C ARG A 67 11.43 -9.38 13.94
N THR A 68 11.06 -10.52 14.51
CA THR A 68 11.92 -11.26 15.45
C THR A 68 13.16 -11.87 14.77
N THR A 69 13.06 -12.19 13.48
CA THR A 69 14.14 -12.84 12.73
C THR A 69 14.98 -11.84 11.92
N VAL A 70 14.35 -10.90 11.23
CA VAL A 70 15.02 -10.03 10.26
C VAL A 70 15.63 -8.79 10.92
N LYS A 71 14.92 -8.12 11.83
CA LYS A 71 15.39 -6.86 12.41
C LYS A 71 16.70 -7.00 13.18
N PRO A 72 16.91 -8.01 14.06
CA PRO A 72 18.19 -8.19 14.75
C PRO A 72 19.35 -8.42 13.78
N ARG A 73 19.11 -9.19 12.71
CA ARG A 73 20.11 -9.46 11.66
C ARG A 73 20.48 -8.22 10.86
N LEU A 74 19.49 -7.38 10.51
CA LEU A 74 19.73 -6.12 9.84
C LEU A 74 20.52 -5.15 10.73
N ILE A 75 20.19 -5.06 12.02
CA ILE A 75 20.92 -4.19 12.96
C ILE A 75 22.38 -4.64 13.10
N SER A 76 22.63 -5.95 13.16
CA SER A 76 23.99 -6.48 13.31
C SER A 76 24.85 -6.32 12.05
N HIS A 77 24.24 -6.28 10.86
CA HIS A 77 24.95 -6.11 9.59
C HIS A 77 25.07 -4.64 9.16
N ASN A 78 23.95 -3.91 9.17
CA ASN A 78 23.90 -2.53 8.70
C ASN A 78 22.69 -1.76 9.30
N ILE A 79 22.97 -0.87 10.25
CA ILE A 79 21.95 -0.07 10.93
C ILE A 79 21.16 0.84 9.98
N ALA A 80 21.76 1.32 8.89
CA ALA A 80 21.06 2.16 7.91
C ALA A 80 19.93 1.38 7.23
N ILE A 81 20.16 0.10 6.92
CA ILE A 81 19.17 -0.78 6.29
C ILE A 81 18.04 -1.12 7.27
N ALA A 82 18.36 -1.27 8.56
CA ALA A 82 17.35 -1.41 9.60
C ALA A 82 16.45 -0.16 9.69
N TYR A 83 16.99 1.06 9.54
CA TYR A 83 16.17 2.28 9.48
C TYR A 83 15.29 2.34 8.23
N LEU A 84 15.78 1.90 7.07
CA LEU A 84 14.96 1.80 5.86
C LEU A 84 13.80 0.80 6.04
N PHE A 85 14.07 -0.32 6.72
CA PHE A 85 13.06 -1.32 7.07
C PHE A 85 11.94 -0.75 7.97
N GLU A 86 12.27 0.03 8.99
CA GLU A 86 11.28 0.71 9.83
C GLU A 86 10.54 1.82 9.05
N SER A 87 11.26 2.57 8.22
CA SER A 87 10.68 3.68 7.45
C SER A 87 9.63 3.19 6.46
N LYS A 88 9.86 2.05 5.80
CA LYS A 88 8.86 1.48 4.87
C LYS A 88 7.55 1.11 5.58
N GLU A 89 7.57 0.79 6.88
CA GLU A 89 6.34 0.39 7.59
C GLU A 89 5.45 1.57 7.90
N HIS A 90 6.05 2.68 8.32
CA HIS A 90 5.34 3.94 8.51
C HIS A 90 4.76 4.44 7.18
N LEU A 91 5.52 4.34 6.09
CA LEU A 91 5.03 4.69 4.75
C LEU A 91 3.91 3.76 4.27
N ALA A 92 3.97 2.46 4.58
CA ALA A 92 2.91 1.52 4.25
C ALA A 92 1.60 1.87 4.99
N PHE A 93 1.70 2.21 6.26
CA PHE A 93 0.56 2.70 7.04
C PHE A 93 -0.02 3.98 6.43
N CYS A 94 0.82 4.97 6.12
CA CYS A 94 0.40 6.22 5.46
C CYS A 94 -0.27 5.95 4.11
N SER A 95 0.26 5.01 3.32
CA SER A 95 -0.31 4.60 2.03
C SER A 95 -1.73 4.08 2.20
N VAL A 96 -1.92 3.11 3.10
CA VAL A 96 -3.23 2.49 3.38
C VAL A 96 -4.23 3.52 3.90
N LEU A 97 -3.81 4.35 4.86
CA LEU A 97 -4.67 5.40 5.42
C LEU A 97 -5.14 6.36 4.32
N ALA A 98 -4.23 6.84 3.47
CA ALA A 98 -4.56 7.75 2.39
C ALA A 98 -5.47 7.11 1.33
N VAL A 99 -5.24 5.83 0.97
CA VAL A 99 -6.10 5.08 0.04
C VAL A 99 -7.50 4.88 0.61
N CYS A 100 -7.61 4.49 1.88
CA CYS A 100 -8.91 4.29 2.54
C CYS A 100 -9.69 5.59 2.69
N LEU A 101 -9.06 6.67 3.15
CA LEU A 101 -9.71 7.98 3.29
C LEU A 101 -10.08 8.58 1.93
N GLY A 102 -9.16 8.53 0.95
CA GLY A 102 -9.41 9.00 -0.41
C GLY A 102 -10.53 8.20 -1.08
N GLY A 103 -10.52 6.88 -0.91
CA GLY A 103 -11.57 5.99 -1.41
C GLY A 103 -12.93 6.29 -0.79
N PHE A 104 -12.98 6.42 0.54
CA PHE A 104 -14.20 6.77 1.27
C PHE A 104 -14.77 8.12 0.82
N LEU A 105 -13.94 9.16 0.74
CA LEU A 105 -14.35 10.48 0.29
C LEU A 105 -14.92 10.39 -1.13
N ALA A 106 -14.18 9.79 -2.06
CA ALA A 106 -14.62 9.62 -3.44
C ALA A 106 -15.98 8.92 -3.55
N LEU A 107 -16.21 7.86 -2.77
CA LEU A 107 -17.44 7.07 -2.86
C LEU A 107 -18.66 7.71 -2.18
N LYS A 108 -18.45 8.50 -1.12
CA LYS A 108 -19.54 9.04 -0.29
C LYS A 108 -20.10 10.37 -0.80
N THR A 109 -19.29 11.15 -1.52
CA THR A 109 -19.65 12.51 -1.96
C THR A 109 -19.74 12.62 -3.47
N ASN A 110 -20.44 13.64 -3.96
CA ASN A 110 -20.36 14.08 -5.36
C ASN A 110 -19.89 15.55 -5.46
N ARG A 111 -19.39 16.15 -4.37
CA ARG A 111 -18.88 17.52 -4.38
C ARG A 111 -17.52 17.55 -5.07
N GLU A 112 -17.34 18.47 -6.01
CA GLU A 112 -16.09 18.60 -6.78
C GLU A 112 -14.86 18.79 -5.88
N ARG A 113 -14.99 19.58 -4.80
CA ARG A 113 -13.94 19.79 -3.80
C ARG A 113 -13.50 18.48 -3.15
N ASP A 114 -14.44 17.65 -2.72
CA ASP A 114 -14.13 16.41 -2.02
C ASP A 114 -13.54 15.37 -2.98
N LEU A 115 -13.99 15.34 -4.25
CA LEU A 115 -13.38 14.50 -5.29
C LEU A 115 -11.94 14.92 -5.59
N LYS A 116 -11.64 16.23 -5.56
CA LYS A 116 -10.27 16.74 -5.68
C LYS A 116 -9.39 16.30 -4.51
N LEU A 117 -9.90 16.42 -3.27
CA LEU A 117 -9.20 15.95 -2.07
C LEU A 117 -8.98 14.44 -2.10
N ALA A 118 -10.00 13.68 -2.47
CA ALA A 118 -9.90 12.24 -2.64
C ALA A 118 -8.80 11.87 -3.64
N ARG A 119 -8.76 12.51 -4.81
CA ARG A 119 -7.70 12.27 -5.80
C ARG A 119 -6.30 12.55 -5.26
N ILE A 120 -6.13 13.63 -4.49
CA ILE A 120 -4.85 13.97 -3.85
C ILE A 120 -4.44 12.90 -2.85
N LEU A 121 -5.36 12.46 -1.99
CA LEU A 121 -5.10 11.39 -1.02
C LEU A 121 -4.75 10.08 -1.71
N LEU A 122 -5.50 9.68 -2.75
CA LEU A 122 -5.22 8.47 -3.52
C LEU A 122 -3.84 8.56 -4.20
N PHE A 123 -3.47 9.72 -4.74
CA PHE A 123 -2.14 9.95 -5.33
C PHE A 123 -1.02 9.80 -4.30
N TRP A 124 -1.15 10.44 -3.13
CA TRP A 124 -0.17 10.27 -2.05
C TRP A 124 -0.12 8.85 -1.52
N GLY A 125 -1.28 8.18 -1.45
CA GLY A 125 -1.37 6.77 -1.10
C GLY A 125 -0.58 5.89 -2.07
N TRP A 126 -0.75 6.11 -3.36
CA TRP A 126 0.01 5.44 -4.41
C TRP A 126 1.51 5.75 -4.32
N PHE A 127 1.87 7.02 -4.18
CA PHE A 127 3.26 7.46 -4.09
C PHE A 127 4.01 6.83 -2.90
N CYS A 128 3.41 6.88 -1.70
CA CYS A 128 3.94 6.19 -0.53
C CYS A 128 4.09 4.69 -0.80
N GLY A 129 3.09 4.05 -1.43
CA GLY A 129 3.14 2.63 -1.76
C GLY A 129 4.28 2.26 -2.73
N VAL A 130 4.58 3.10 -3.71
CA VAL A 130 5.74 2.92 -4.61
C VAL A 130 7.04 3.02 -3.83
N ILE A 131 7.18 4.01 -2.93
CA ILE A 131 8.38 4.12 -2.08
C ILE A 131 8.53 2.88 -1.21
N VAL A 132 7.45 2.39 -0.61
CA VAL A 132 7.46 1.15 0.19
C VAL A 132 7.97 -0.04 -0.62
N ALA A 133 7.50 -0.19 -1.87
CA ALA A 133 7.95 -1.26 -2.75
C ALA A 133 9.45 -1.15 -3.06
N VAL A 134 9.94 0.06 -3.39
CA VAL A 134 11.37 0.31 -3.65
C VAL A 134 12.22 0.01 -2.41
N LEU A 135 11.82 0.53 -1.25
CA LEU A 135 12.52 0.25 0.01
C LEU A 135 12.50 -1.23 0.36
N GLY A 136 11.39 -1.93 0.09
CA GLY A 136 11.29 -3.37 0.28
C GLY A 136 12.30 -4.15 -0.57
N ILE A 137 12.48 -3.77 -1.84
CA ILE A 137 13.48 -4.38 -2.74
C ILE A 137 14.91 -4.11 -2.22
N ILE A 138 15.19 -2.87 -1.82
CA ILE A 138 16.51 -2.50 -1.28
C ILE A 138 16.84 -3.31 -0.02
N VAL A 139 15.89 -3.43 0.91
CA VAL A 139 16.08 -4.21 2.14
C VAL A 139 16.21 -5.70 1.86
N ALA A 140 15.50 -6.24 0.87
CA ALA A 140 15.59 -7.65 0.50
C ALA A 140 16.91 -8.02 -0.21
N ALA A 141 17.58 -7.05 -0.83
CA ALA A 141 18.85 -7.25 -1.52
C ALA A 141 20.10 -7.13 -0.61
N ALA A 142 19.90 -6.81 0.67
CA ALA A 142 20.93 -6.56 1.67
C ALA A 142 21.15 -7.75 2.62
#